data_AF-A0A846DZN6-F1
#
_entry.id   AF-A0A846DZN6-F1
#
_cell.length_a   1.000
_cell.length_b   1.000
_cell.length_c   1.000
_cell.angle_alpha   90.00
_cell.angle_beta   90.00
_cell.angle_gamma   90.00
#
_symmetry.space_group_name_H-M   'P 1'
#
loop_
_entity.id
_entity.type
_entity.pdbx_description
1 polymer ?
#
loop_
_entity_poly.entity_id
_entity_poly.type
_entity_poly.pdbx_seq_one_letter_code
_entity_poly.pdbx_strand_id
1 'polypeptide(L)'
;MDEEELLNSYAAGERDFTALKLTEANLSGVNLSAANLSYANLSVANLSGANLSEANLSHTKLNVARLSGSNLTKANLTGAILNVANLVRADLSGAILVQAGLIRAELIRAELSRANLSRANLTGADLREATLRQANLSGANLSEVDLRGTSLTAANLEGANLHGTDLSRSDLSGVDLRDADLRHANLNRTNLSGANLSGANLRWVDLSGANLSWADLSEAKLSGTNLIGADLSYANLVNTSLVHADLTQANLIKADWSGADLSGAILTGAKLYGVSRFGLKTEGMTCEWVDLSPNGDHSHVYHFTPEEFKQFFNPTPPTIQILVDARLDHLANFAIASAYHQIAQQYSSMNQPPSIKVGFRRTSITFRLDSDEQLLPIAYTAILPFKDAFSTRRNINELVEMLRSPELDEHLTLKEQKRIKQVSLDMAQTLNQVDKIQLTSNPSAALDSLSFFQVPTQVSLTNSSAQTLNIYHHPSFGKRLINLPTALKSSGANPLKASRFTLPPVSIIADFVKGFYYLDK
;
A
#
# COMPACT_ATOMS: atom_id res chain seq x y z
N MET A 1 -30.84 36.23 -37.74
CA MET A 1 -30.01 35.08 -38.10
C MET A 1 -30.77 33.81 -37.82
N ASP A 2 -31.43 33.34 -38.86
CA ASP A 2 -31.93 31.98 -38.98
C ASP A 2 -30.82 31.04 -39.49
N GLU A 3 -31.16 29.79 -39.80
CA GLU A 3 -30.23 28.76 -40.28
C GLU A 3 -29.55 29.14 -41.60
N GLU A 4 -30.31 29.69 -42.54
CA GLU A 4 -29.80 30.01 -43.88
C GLU A 4 -28.89 31.24 -43.83
N GLU A 5 -29.28 32.27 -43.06
CA GLU A 5 -28.44 33.44 -42.78
C GLU A 5 -27.12 33.02 -42.10
N LEU A 6 -27.16 32.10 -41.11
CA LEU A 6 -25.96 31.58 -40.45
C LEU A 6 -25.01 30.94 -41.46
N LEU A 7 -25.52 30.03 -42.30
CA LEU A 7 -24.68 29.27 -43.24
C LEU A 7 -24.09 30.18 -44.32
N ASN A 8 -24.86 31.16 -44.80
CA ASN A 8 -24.38 32.15 -45.76
C ASN A 8 -23.28 33.04 -45.15
N SER A 9 -23.48 33.54 -43.92
CA SER A 9 -22.46 34.29 -43.17
C SER A 9 -21.20 33.46 -42.95
N TYR A 10 -21.34 32.20 -42.54
CA TYR A 10 -20.21 31.30 -42.34
C TYR A 10 -19.45 31.06 -43.66
N ALA A 11 -20.16 30.84 -44.77
CA ALA A 11 -19.57 30.70 -46.10
C ALA A 11 -18.85 31.97 -46.57
N ALA A 12 -19.33 33.15 -46.17
CA ALA A 12 -18.69 34.44 -46.42
C ALA A 12 -17.44 34.71 -45.55
N GLY A 13 -17.11 33.80 -44.62
CA GLY A 13 -15.92 33.90 -43.75
C GLY A 13 -16.21 34.43 -42.34
N GLU A 14 -17.46 34.76 -42.02
CA GLU A 14 -17.84 35.11 -40.65
C GLU A 14 -17.68 33.89 -39.73
N ARG A 15 -17.14 34.11 -38.54
CA ARG A 15 -16.95 33.05 -37.54
C ARG A 15 -17.55 33.41 -36.19
N ASP A 16 -17.97 34.65 -35.98
CA ASP A 16 -18.54 35.08 -34.71
C ASP A 16 -20.07 35.05 -34.75
N PHE A 17 -20.63 34.11 -34.01
CA PHE A 17 -22.05 33.84 -33.87
C PHE A 17 -22.43 33.78 -32.38
N THR A 18 -21.75 34.59 -31.57
CA THR A 18 -21.95 34.66 -30.12
C THR A 18 -23.41 35.01 -29.78
N ALA A 19 -23.95 34.37 -28.74
CA ALA A 19 -25.29 34.59 -28.18
C ALA A 19 -26.47 34.41 -29.16
N LEU A 20 -26.21 33.74 -30.28
CA LEU A 20 -27.18 33.53 -31.34
C LEU A 20 -28.31 32.57 -30.89
N LYS A 21 -29.53 32.78 -31.39
CA LYS A 21 -30.71 32.02 -30.98
C LYS A 21 -31.21 31.14 -32.13
N LEU A 22 -30.89 29.86 -32.07
CA LEU A 22 -31.25 28.82 -33.04
C LEU A 22 -31.86 27.61 -32.32
N THR A 23 -32.84 27.89 -31.46
CA THR A 23 -33.63 26.84 -30.80
C THR A 23 -34.35 26.02 -31.87
N GLU A 24 -34.34 24.70 -31.77
CA GLU A 24 -34.98 23.77 -32.72
C GLU A 24 -34.42 23.80 -34.15
N ALA A 25 -33.30 24.50 -34.39
CA ALA A 25 -32.73 24.63 -35.72
C ALA A 25 -32.22 23.30 -36.29
N ASN A 26 -32.36 23.10 -37.61
CA ASN A 26 -31.84 21.93 -38.31
C ASN A 26 -30.47 22.18 -38.96
N LEU A 27 -29.43 21.99 -38.17
CA LEU A 27 -28.03 22.13 -38.55
C LEU A 27 -27.35 20.76 -38.74
N SER A 28 -28.07 19.75 -39.24
CA SER A 28 -27.50 18.41 -39.42
C SER A 28 -26.45 18.38 -40.53
N GLY A 29 -25.30 17.76 -40.28
CA GLY A 29 -24.23 17.59 -41.27
C GLY A 29 -23.52 18.88 -41.71
N VAL A 30 -23.86 20.04 -41.12
CA VAL A 30 -23.25 21.32 -41.49
C VAL A 30 -21.80 21.38 -41.02
N ASN A 31 -21.00 22.22 -41.68
CA ASN A 31 -19.67 22.56 -41.22
C ASN A 31 -19.67 23.92 -40.53
N LEU A 32 -19.41 23.92 -39.22
CA LEU A 32 -19.25 25.10 -38.36
C LEU A 32 -17.93 24.99 -37.55
N SER A 33 -16.91 24.35 -38.13
CA SER A 33 -15.59 24.23 -37.52
C SER A 33 -15.00 25.60 -37.16
N ALA A 34 -14.39 25.72 -35.98
CA ALA A 34 -13.82 26.96 -35.46
C ALA A 34 -14.80 28.15 -35.37
N ALA A 35 -16.11 27.93 -35.51
CA ALA A 35 -17.11 28.96 -35.26
C ALA A 35 -17.16 29.30 -33.77
N ASN A 36 -17.34 30.58 -33.45
CA ASN A 36 -17.65 31.05 -32.12
C ASN A 36 -19.17 31.11 -31.94
N LEU A 37 -19.71 30.10 -31.27
CA LEU A 37 -21.11 29.97 -30.89
C LEU A 37 -21.29 30.16 -29.38
N SER A 38 -20.34 30.82 -28.70
CA SER A 38 -20.40 30.98 -27.25
C SER A 38 -21.69 31.68 -26.81
N TYR A 39 -22.25 31.27 -25.69
CA TYR A 39 -23.54 31.75 -25.17
C TYR A 39 -24.75 31.56 -26.09
N ALA A 40 -24.62 30.88 -27.23
CA ALA A 40 -25.74 30.64 -28.13
C ALA A 40 -26.80 29.74 -27.47
N ASN A 41 -28.04 29.86 -27.94
CA ASN A 41 -29.11 28.95 -27.61
C ASN A 41 -29.39 28.03 -28.79
N LEU A 42 -28.91 26.79 -28.68
CA LEU A 42 -29.07 25.68 -29.62
C LEU A 42 -29.87 24.54 -28.95
N SER A 43 -30.74 24.87 -27.99
CA SER A 43 -31.57 23.88 -27.32
C SER A 43 -32.48 23.21 -28.36
N VAL A 44 -32.62 21.88 -28.28
CA VAL A 44 -33.42 21.06 -29.22
C VAL A 44 -32.92 21.08 -30.68
N ALA A 45 -31.81 21.78 -30.97
CA ALA A 45 -31.28 21.83 -32.34
C ALA A 45 -30.82 20.44 -32.81
N ASN A 46 -30.99 20.17 -34.10
CA ASN A 46 -30.44 19.00 -34.76
C ASN A 46 -29.06 19.32 -35.33
N LEU A 47 -28.01 18.87 -34.65
CA LEU A 47 -26.59 18.98 -35.04
C LEU A 47 -26.00 17.61 -35.36
N SER A 48 -26.85 16.63 -35.70
CA SER A 48 -26.41 15.26 -36.00
C SER A 48 -25.42 15.26 -37.15
N GLY A 49 -24.25 14.64 -36.97
CA GLY A 49 -23.18 14.60 -37.97
C GLY A 49 -22.55 15.95 -38.31
N ALA A 50 -22.87 17.04 -37.60
CA ALA A 50 -22.27 18.35 -37.84
C ALA A 50 -20.77 18.34 -37.50
N ASN A 51 -19.99 19.12 -38.25
CA ASN A 51 -18.60 19.38 -37.92
C ASN A 51 -18.48 20.68 -37.11
N LEU A 52 -18.23 20.53 -35.82
CA LEU A 52 -18.01 21.58 -34.81
C LEU A 52 -16.58 21.49 -34.24
N SER A 53 -15.64 20.88 -34.96
CA SER A 53 -14.25 20.78 -34.53
C SER A 53 -13.66 22.15 -34.22
N GLU A 54 -12.98 22.29 -33.09
CA GLU A 54 -12.35 23.54 -32.63
C GLU A 54 -13.32 24.72 -32.44
N ALA A 55 -14.65 24.48 -32.51
CA ALA A 55 -15.65 25.52 -32.27
C ALA A 55 -15.63 25.99 -30.80
N ASN A 56 -15.88 27.28 -30.57
CA ASN A 56 -16.13 27.81 -29.24
C ASN A 56 -17.63 27.72 -28.93
N LEU A 57 -18.01 26.74 -28.12
CA LEU A 57 -19.35 26.48 -27.62
C LEU A 57 -19.45 26.77 -26.10
N SER A 58 -18.57 27.60 -25.54
CA SER A 58 -18.59 27.91 -24.11
C SER A 58 -19.92 28.55 -23.70
N HIS A 59 -20.47 28.12 -22.57
CA HIS A 59 -21.77 28.56 -22.03
C HIS A 59 -22.97 28.41 -22.98
N THR A 60 -22.84 27.62 -24.04
CA THR A 60 -23.93 27.36 -24.98
C THR A 60 -25.01 26.50 -24.33
N LYS A 61 -26.28 26.78 -24.64
CA LYS A 61 -27.41 25.93 -24.26
C LYS A 61 -27.65 24.91 -25.37
N LEU A 62 -27.41 23.64 -25.06
CA LEU A 62 -27.56 22.46 -25.94
C LEU A 62 -28.51 21.43 -25.30
N ASN A 63 -29.42 21.87 -24.43
CA ASN A 63 -30.38 20.98 -23.77
C ASN A 63 -31.19 20.24 -24.83
N VAL A 64 -31.27 18.91 -24.72
CA VAL A 64 -32.03 18.04 -25.65
C VAL A 64 -31.54 18.15 -27.11
N ALA A 65 -30.36 18.71 -27.36
CA ALA A 65 -29.81 18.80 -28.71
C ALA A 65 -29.44 17.41 -29.25
N ARG A 66 -29.58 17.22 -30.57
CA ARG A 66 -29.18 15.98 -31.24
C ARG A 66 -27.80 16.19 -31.85
N LEU A 67 -26.78 15.55 -31.27
CA LEU A 67 -25.37 15.64 -31.64
C LEU A 67 -24.81 14.25 -32.02
N SER A 68 -25.68 13.29 -32.37
CA SER A 68 -25.25 11.94 -32.70
C SER A 68 -24.28 11.96 -33.89
N GLY A 69 -23.11 11.36 -33.74
CA GLY A 69 -22.07 11.32 -34.77
C GLY A 69 -21.44 12.68 -35.12
N SER A 70 -21.68 13.75 -34.35
CA SER A 70 -21.06 15.04 -34.61
C SER A 70 -19.55 15.02 -34.30
N ASN A 71 -18.77 15.81 -35.01
CA ASN A 71 -17.37 16.05 -34.70
C ASN A 71 -17.25 17.30 -33.81
N LEU A 72 -16.88 17.10 -32.54
CA LEU A 72 -16.62 18.13 -31.53
C LEU A 72 -15.14 18.10 -31.08
N THR A 73 -14.25 17.54 -31.91
CA THR A 73 -12.83 17.42 -31.57
C THR A 73 -12.25 18.78 -31.19
N LYS A 74 -11.59 18.84 -30.03
CA LYS A 74 -11.01 20.07 -29.45
C LYS A 74 -11.97 21.26 -29.30
N ALA A 75 -13.28 21.06 -29.38
CA ALA A 75 -14.25 22.12 -29.16
C ALA A 75 -14.18 22.62 -27.71
N ASN A 76 -14.41 23.91 -27.50
CA ASN A 76 -14.54 24.48 -26.16
C ASN A 76 -16.01 24.47 -25.73
N LEU A 77 -16.38 23.56 -24.84
CA LEU A 77 -17.70 23.40 -24.24
C LEU A 77 -17.70 23.81 -22.75
N THR A 78 -16.76 24.66 -22.33
CA THR A 78 -16.66 25.11 -20.93
C THR A 78 -17.98 25.70 -20.46
N GLY A 79 -18.54 25.19 -19.37
CA GLY A 79 -19.81 25.64 -18.82
C GLY A 79 -21.03 25.48 -19.74
N ALA A 80 -20.92 24.74 -20.85
CA ALA A 80 -22.05 24.45 -21.73
C ALA A 80 -23.08 23.54 -21.03
N ILE A 81 -24.35 23.65 -21.42
CA ILE A 81 -25.44 22.88 -20.84
C ILE A 81 -25.96 21.89 -21.89
N LEU A 82 -25.50 20.65 -21.81
CA LEU A 82 -25.85 19.51 -22.67
C LEU A 82 -26.77 18.50 -21.97
N ASN A 83 -27.59 18.95 -21.00
CA ASN A 83 -28.48 18.05 -20.28
C ASN A 83 -29.45 17.36 -21.25
N VAL A 84 -29.57 16.03 -21.13
CA VAL A 84 -30.43 15.20 -21.99
C VAL A 84 -30.05 15.29 -23.49
N ALA A 85 -28.86 15.78 -23.83
CA ALA A 85 -28.39 15.80 -25.21
C ALA A 85 -28.03 14.39 -25.69
N ASN A 86 -28.26 14.11 -26.98
CA ASN A 86 -27.82 12.88 -27.61
C ASN A 86 -26.47 13.08 -28.28
N LEU A 87 -25.41 12.53 -27.70
CA LEU A 87 -24.02 12.55 -28.18
C LEU A 87 -23.57 11.15 -28.59
N VAL A 88 -24.49 10.26 -28.96
CA VAL A 88 -24.18 8.88 -29.34
C VAL A 88 -23.20 8.90 -30.51
N ARG A 89 -22.05 8.24 -30.35
CA ARG A 89 -20.95 8.21 -31.34
C ARG A 89 -20.37 9.58 -31.72
N ALA A 90 -20.58 10.62 -30.93
CA ALA A 90 -19.92 11.90 -31.15
C ALA A 90 -18.41 11.80 -30.86
N ASP A 91 -17.60 12.56 -31.59
CA ASP A 91 -16.17 12.66 -31.34
C ASP A 91 -15.86 13.94 -30.57
N LEU A 92 -15.61 13.82 -29.27
CA LEU A 92 -15.20 14.88 -28.36
C LEU A 92 -13.71 14.78 -27.99
N SER A 93 -12.89 14.13 -28.83
CA SER A 93 -11.47 13.93 -28.53
C SER A 93 -10.77 15.28 -28.31
N GLY A 94 -10.12 15.42 -27.15
CA GLY A 94 -9.45 16.66 -26.75
C GLY A 94 -10.36 17.86 -26.47
N ALA A 95 -11.68 17.69 -26.43
CA ALA A 95 -12.62 18.77 -26.13
C ALA A 95 -12.49 19.25 -24.68
N ILE A 96 -12.86 20.52 -24.44
CA ILE A 96 -12.83 21.14 -23.12
C ILE A 96 -14.26 21.24 -22.60
N LEU A 97 -14.64 20.38 -21.66
CA LEU A 97 -15.96 20.31 -21.02
C LEU A 97 -15.91 20.72 -19.54
N VAL A 98 -14.98 21.59 -19.17
CA VAL A 98 -14.80 22.04 -17.78
C VAL A 98 -16.12 22.63 -17.27
N GLN A 99 -16.62 22.12 -16.14
CA GLN A 99 -17.90 22.55 -15.54
C GLN A 99 -19.13 22.44 -16.47
N ALA A 100 -19.06 21.64 -17.54
CA ALA A 100 -20.22 21.41 -18.39
C ALA A 100 -21.29 20.58 -17.67
N GLY A 101 -22.57 20.85 -17.98
CA GLY A 101 -23.70 20.04 -17.53
C GLY A 101 -24.04 19.00 -18.59
N LEU A 102 -23.90 17.71 -18.28
CA LEU A 102 -24.24 16.56 -19.11
C LEU A 102 -25.23 15.63 -18.37
N ILE A 103 -26.11 16.20 -17.55
CA ILE A 103 -27.06 15.43 -16.73
C ILE A 103 -27.94 14.61 -17.67
N ARG A 104 -27.95 13.28 -17.47
CA ARG A 104 -28.71 12.33 -18.29
C ARG A 104 -28.45 12.44 -19.80
N ALA A 105 -27.26 12.90 -20.20
CA ALA A 105 -26.85 12.90 -21.60
C ALA A 105 -26.55 11.46 -22.08
N GLU A 106 -26.79 11.21 -23.37
CA GLU A 106 -26.49 9.92 -24.00
C GLU A 106 -25.16 10.00 -24.75
N LEU A 107 -24.11 9.37 -24.22
CA LEU A 107 -22.73 9.39 -24.71
C LEU A 107 -22.26 7.98 -25.14
N ILE A 108 -23.21 7.09 -25.45
CA ILE A 108 -22.94 5.71 -25.84
C ILE A 108 -21.97 5.71 -27.03
N ARG A 109 -20.83 5.01 -26.87
CA ARG A 109 -19.75 4.92 -27.88
C ARG A 109 -19.18 6.28 -28.32
N ALA A 110 -19.27 7.32 -27.49
CA ALA A 110 -18.61 8.60 -27.78
C ALA A 110 -17.09 8.51 -27.54
N GLU A 111 -16.31 9.24 -28.33
CA GLU A 111 -14.87 9.39 -28.12
C GLU A 111 -14.59 10.63 -27.28
N LEU A 112 -14.05 10.44 -26.07
CA LEU A 112 -13.68 11.49 -25.11
C LEU A 112 -12.19 11.40 -24.75
N SER A 113 -11.40 10.72 -25.58
CA SER A 113 -9.97 10.57 -25.36
C SER A 113 -9.31 11.94 -25.20
N ARG A 114 -8.55 12.13 -24.11
CA ARG A 114 -7.88 13.39 -23.74
C ARG A 114 -8.81 14.60 -23.53
N ALA A 115 -10.13 14.40 -23.43
CA ALA A 115 -11.05 15.48 -23.11
C ALA A 115 -10.88 15.93 -21.66
N ASN A 116 -11.17 17.21 -21.39
CA ASN A 116 -11.15 17.78 -20.05
C ASN A 116 -12.58 17.98 -19.54
N LEU A 117 -13.08 17.03 -18.76
CA LEU A 117 -14.36 17.04 -18.06
C LEU A 117 -14.22 17.41 -16.57
N SER A 118 -13.14 18.08 -16.17
CA SER A 118 -12.94 18.43 -14.76
C SER A 118 -14.13 19.24 -14.22
N ARG A 119 -14.64 18.80 -13.06
CA ARG A 119 -15.82 19.37 -12.41
C ARG A 119 -17.09 19.39 -13.27
N ALA A 120 -17.16 18.62 -14.36
CA ALA A 120 -18.39 18.45 -15.12
C ALA A 120 -19.44 17.68 -14.29
N ASN A 121 -20.71 17.92 -14.58
CA ASN A 121 -21.82 17.18 -13.96
C ASN A 121 -22.42 16.20 -14.98
N LEU A 122 -22.11 14.92 -14.81
CA LEU A 122 -22.59 13.83 -15.65
C LEU A 122 -23.68 12.99 -14.95
N THR A 123 -24.30 13.44 -13.85
CA THR A 123 -25.26 12.63 -13.08
C THR A 123 -26.27 11.93 -13.98
N GLY A 124 -26.35 10.60 -13.85
CA GLY A 124 -27.27 9.75 -14.60
C GLY A 124 -27.04 9.68 -16.12
N ALA A 125 -25.89 10.12 -16.62
CA ALA A 125 -25.53 9.98 -18.02
C ALA A 125 -25.27 8.51 -18.41
N ASP A 126 -25.41 8.21 -19.70
CA ASP A 126 -25.14 6.89 -20.27
C ASP A 126 -23.87 6.97 -21.12
N LEU A 127 -22.76 6.43 -20.60
CA LEU A 127 -21.46 6.39 -21.25
C LEU A 127 -21.08 4.97 -21.71
N ARG A 128 -22.03 4.05 -21.85
CA ARG A 128 -21.72 2.66 -22.24
C ARG A 128 -20.83 2.59 -23.47
N GLU A 129 -19.78 1.79 -23.38
CA GLU A 129 -18.81 1.57 -24.46
C GLU A 129 -18.10 2.84 -24.98
N ALA A 130 -18.12 3.96 -24.24
CA ALA A 130 -17.37 5.17 -24.57
C ALA A 130 -15.87 5.03 -24.27
N THR A 131 -15.05 5.80 -24.98
CA THR A 131 -13.60 5.84 -24.77
C THR A 131 -13.19 7.12 -24.08
N LEU A 132 -12.66 7.03 -22.86
CA LEU A 132 -12.20 8.16 -22.04
C LEU A 132 -10.70 8.05 -21.72
N ARG A 133 -9.90 7.49 -22.65
CA ARG A 133 -8.45 7.28 -22.43
C ARG A 133 -7.77 8.62 -22.16
N GLN A 134 -7.01 8.69 -21.07
CA GLN A 134 -6.28 9.91 -20.67
C GLN A 134 -7.19 11.15 -20.49
N ALA A 135 -8.50 10.96 -20.30
CA ALA A 135 -9.41 12.07 -20.02
C ALA A 135 -9.19 12.61 -18.61
N ASN A 136 -9.45 13.90 -18.41
CA ASN A 136 -9.45 14.51 -17.09
C ASN A 136 -10.90 14.67 -16.58
N LEU A 137 -11.27 13.90 -15.57
CA LEU A 137 -12.55 13.89 -14.87
C LEU A 137 -12.38 14.29 -13.39
N SER A 138 -11.27 14.96 -13.02
CA SER A 138 -10.98 15.35 -11.64
C SER A 138 -12.13 16.16 -11.05
N GLY A 139 -12.66 15.73 -9.90
CA GLY A 139 -13.80 16.36 -9.22
C GLY A 139 -15.10 16.37 -10.01
N ALA A 140 -15.24 15.57 -11.08
CA ALA A 140 -16.49 15.44 -11.81
C ALA A 140 -17.55 14.71 -10.96
N ASN A 141 -18.82 15.04 -11.20
CA ASN A 141 -19.94 14.30 -10.62
C ASN A 141 -20.41 13.23 -11.61
N LEU A 142 -20.06 11.98 -11.33
CA LEU A 142 -20.41 10.79 -12.10
C LEU A 142 -21.48 9.96 -11.36
N SER A 143 -22.20 10.50 -10.39
CA SER A 143 -23.20 9.73 -9.63
C SER A 143 -24.23 9.07 -10.54
N GLU A 144 -24.50 7.78 -10.33
CA GLU A 144 -25.48 6.98 -11.08
C GLU A 144 -25.21 6.89 -12.60
N VAL A 145 -23.97 7.13 -13.04
CA VAL A 145 -23.59 6.99 -14.45
C VAL A 145 -23.41 5.51 -14.81
N ASP A 146 -23.88 5.16 -16.01
CA ASP A 146 -23.61 3.85 -16.64
C ASP A 146 -22.31 3.92 -17.45
N LEU A 147 -21.24 3.34 -16.92
CA LEU A 147 -19.89 3.26 -17.50
C LEU A 147 -19.54 1.82 -17.95
N ARG A 148 -20.54 0.95 -18.16
CA ARG A 148 -20.30 -0.44 -18.54
C ARG A 148 -19.52 -0.53 -19.84
N GLY A 149 -18.46 -1.34 -19.82
CA GLY A 149 -17.60 -1.58 -20.99
C GLY A 149 -16.82 -0.35 -21.49
N THR A 150 -16.74 0.73 -20.71
CA THR A 150 -15.91 1.89 -21.08
C THR A 150 -14.42 1.61 -20.99
N SER A 151 -13.63 2.42 -21.69
CA SER A 151 -12.17 2.47 -21.55
C SER A 151 -11.74 3.77 -20.89
N LEU A 152 -11.36 3.72 -19.62
CA LEU A 152 -10.86 4.82 -18.78
C LEU A 152 -9.35 4.71 -18.51
N THR A 153 -8.62 3.98 -19.36
CA THR A 153 -7.17 3.75 -19.16
C THR A 153 -6.40 5.05 -18.97
N ALA A 154 -5.65 5.15 -17.88
CA ALA A 154 -4.87 6.32 -17.49
C ALA A 154 -5.68 7.64 -17.43
N ALA A 155 -6.99 7.58 -17.19
CA ALA A 155 -7.80 8.77 -16.92
C ALA A 155 -7.55 9.29 -15.50
N ASN A 156 -7.81 10.59 -15.28
CA ASN A 156 -7.76 11.21 -13.96
C ASN A 156 -9.19 11.37 -13.40
N LEU A 157 -9.52 10.66 -12.34
CA LEU A 157 -10.76 10.73 -11.56
C LEU A 157 -10.51 11.14 -10.10
N GLU A 158 -9.41 11.82 -9.81
CA GLU A 158 -9.08 12.32 -8.47
C GLU A 158 -10.25 13.16 -7.90
N GLY A 159 -10.72 12.77 -6.71
CA GLY A 159 -11.83 13.42 -6.01
C GLY A 159 -13.17 13.38 -6.73
N ALA A 160 -13.35 12.53 -7.76
CA ALA A 160 -14.63 12.40 -8.46
C ALA A 160 -15.69 11.69 -7.59
N ASN A 161 -16.95 12.02 -7.80
CA ASN A 161 -18.08 11.32 -7.18
C ASN A 161 -18.62 10.25 -8.12
N LEU A 162 -18.36 8.98 -7.82
CA LEU A 162 -18.81 7.79 -8.55
C LEU A 162 -19.87 6.99 -7.78
N HIS A 163 -20.59 7.63 -6.86
CA HIS A 163 -21.63 6.97 -6.07
C HIS A 163 -22.67 6.26 -6.98
N GLY A 164 -22.89 4.97 -6.74
CA GLY A 164 -23.89 4.18 -7.47
C GLY A 164 -23.61 3.99 -8.96
N THR A 165 -22.38 4.20 -9.42
CA THR A 165 -21.99 3.98 -10.83
C THR A 165 -21.92 2.50 -11.19
N ASP A 166 -22.24 2.17 -12.44
CA ASP A 166 -21.96 0.84 -13.00
C ASP A 166 -20.73 0.90 -13.90
N LEU A 167 -19.60 0.40 -13.38
CA LEU A 167 -18.31 0.29 -14.07
C LEU A 167 -18.02 -1.16 -14.44
N SER A 168 -19.00 -2.06 -14.40
CA SER A 168 -18.74 -3.48 -14.64
C SER A 168 -18.13 -3.72 -16.02
N ARG A 169 -17.11 -4.59 -16.06
CA ARG A 169 -16.36 -4.98 -17.28
C ARG A 169 -15.68 -3.81 -18.02
N SER A 170 -15.47 -2.67 -17.36
CA SER A 170 -14.71 -1.56 -17.93
C SER A 170 -13.19 -1.75 -17.76
N ASP A 171 -12.41 -0.99 -18.53
CA ASP A 171 -10.95 -0.97 -18.45
C ASP A 171 -10.45 0.33 -17.81
N LEU A 172 -10.07 0.25 -16.54
CA LEU A 172 -9.55 1.33 -15.70
C LEU A 172 -8.06 1.13 -15.39
N SER A 173 -7.31 0.42 -16.24
CA SER A 173 -5.88 0.20 -16.00
C SER A 173 -5.13 1.54 -15.86
N GLY A 174 -4.35 1.70 -14.79
CA GLY A 174 -3.56 2.91 -14.54
C GLY A 174 -4.37 4.17 -14.25
N VAL A 175 -5.66 4.06 -13.94
CA VAL A 175 -6.51 5.22 -13.59
C VAL A 175 -6.07 5.86 -12.27
N ASP A 176 -6.23 7.17 -12.15
CA ASP A 176 -6.09 7.89 -10.87
C ASP A 176 -7.48 8.09 -10.24
N LEU A 177 -7.74 7.45 -9.11
CA LEU A 177 -8.97 7.48 -8.32
C LEU A 177 -8.71 7.98 -6.89
N ARG A 178 -7.59 8.70 -6.67
CA ARG A 178 -7.26 9.26 -5.35
C ARG A 178 -8.43 10.05 -4.77
N ASP A 179 -8.75 9.77 -3.51
CA ASP A 179 -9.83 10.43 -2.76
C ASP A 179 -11.23 10.40 -3.43
N ALA A 180 -11.43 9.54 -4.43
CA ALA A 180 -12.72 9.42 -5.10
C ALA A 180 -13.77 8.74 -4.20
N ASP A 181 -15.05 9.08 -4.39
CA ASP A 181 -16.17 8.46 -3.70
C ASP A 181 -16.86 7.43 -4.59
N LEU A 182 -16.59 6.14 -4.37
CA LEU A 182 -17.14 5.02 -5.15
C LEU A 182 -18.24 4.27 -4.39
N ARG A 183 -18.78 4.80 -3.29
CA ARG A 183 -19.77 4.07 -2.48
C ARG A 183 -20.91 3.48 -3.33
N HIS A 184 -21.22 2.20 -3.13
CA HIS A 184 -22.25 1.46 -3.86
C HIS A 184 -22.03 1.32 -5.38
N ALA A 185 -20.83 1.61 -5.89
CA ALA A 185 -20.51 1.33 -7.28
C ALA A 185 -20.42 -0.18 -7.56
N ASN A 186 -20.68 -0.56 -8.81
CA ASN A 186 -20.45 -1.91 -9.35
C ASN A 186 -19.17 -1.92 -10.18
N LEU A 187 -18.13 -2.58 -9.68
CA LEU A 187 -16.83 -2.79 -10.32
C LEU A 187 -16.56 -4.28 -10.60
N ASN A 188 -17.63 -5.08 -10.74
CA ASN A 188 -17.52 -6.50 -11.08
C ASN A 188 -16.71 -6.69 -12.38
N ARG A 189 -15.68 -7.54 -12.30
CA ARG A 189 -14.81 -7.89 -13.44
C ARG A 189 -14.19 -6.69 -14.15
N THR A 190 -14.00 -5.58 -13.44
CA THR A 190 -13.32 -4.39 -13.96
C THR A 190 -11.82 -4.60 -13.94
N ASN A 191 -11.11 -4.08 -14.94
CA ASN A 191 -9.65 -4.05 -14.93
C ASN A 191 -9.16 -2.77 -14.24
N LEU A 192 -8.59 -2.89 -13.04
CA LEU A 192 -8.00 -1.82 -12.23
C LEU A 192 -6.48 -2.02 -12.06
N SER A 193 -5.83 -2.78 -12.94
CA SER A 193 -4.40 -3.07 -12.82
C SER A 193 -3.57 -1.77 -12.80
N GLY A 194 -2.73 -1.61 -11.80
CA GLY A 194 -1.90 -0.41 -11.63
C GLY A 194 -2.67 0.88 -11.33
N ALA A 195 -3.95 0.80 -10.97
CA ALA A 195 -4.75 1.97 -10.59
C ALA A 195 -4.28 2.57 -9.26
N ASN A 196 -4.41 3.89 -9.11
CA ASN A 196 -4.20 4.57 -7.83
C ASN A 196 -5.55 4.84 -7.16
N LEU A 197 -5.88 4.10 -6.12
CA LEU A 197 -7.09 4.20 -5.30
C LEU A 197 -6.76 4.68 -3.87
N SER A 198 -5.58 5.29 -3.66
CA SER A 198 -5.20 5.75 -2.31
C SER A 198 -6.22 6.73 -1.74
N GLY A 199 -6.61 6.53 -0.47
CA GLY A 199 -7.63 7.32 0.22
C GLY A 199 -9.08 7.16 -0.28
N ALA A 200 -9.32 6.42 -1.36
CA ALA A 200 -10.64 6.30 -1.99
C ALA A 200 -11.68 5.65 -1.06
N ASN A 201 -12.93 6.05 -1.21
CA ASN A 201 -14.05 5.51 -0.46
C ASN A 201 -14.78 4.44 -1.27
N LEU A 202 -14.43 3.18 -1.03
CA LEU A 202 -14.94 2.00 -1.73
C LEU A 202 -15.97 1.22 -0.90
N ARG A 203 -16.59 1.82 0.13
CA ARG A 203 -17.50 1.06 0.99
C ARG A 203 -18.69 0.50 0.21
N TRP A 204 -19.03 -0.75 0.49
CA TRP A 204 -20.15 -1.48 -0.15
C TRP A 204 -20.06 -1.59 -1.67
N VAL A 205 -18.84 -1.54 -2.23
CA VAL A 205 -18.58 -1.75 -3.65
C VAL A 205 -18.52 -3.24 -3.97
N ASP A 206 -19.05 -3.62 -5.13
CA ASP A 206 -18.84 -4.95 -5.71
C ASP A 206 -17.57 -4.94 -6.59
N LEU A 207 -16.49 -5.54 -6.10
CA LEU A 207 -15.21 -5.75 -6.81
C LEU A 207 -15.01 -7.24 -7.17
N SER A 208 -16.07 -8.05 -7.18
CA SER A 208 -15.95 -9.48 -7.44
C SER A 208 -15.32 -9.76 -8.82
N GLY A 209 -14.27 -10.59 -8.82
CA GLY A 209 -13.48 -10.92 -10.00
C GLY A 209 -12.77 -9.75 -10.67
N ALA A 210 -12.64 -8.60 -10.02
CA ALA A 210 -11.89 -7.46 -10.55
C ALA A 210 -10.37 -7.74 -10.55
N ASN A 211 -9.65 -7.15 -11.49
CA ASN A 211 -8.19 -7.20 -11.52
C ASN A 211 -7.63 -5.93 -10.87
N LEU A 212 -7.15 -6.02 -9.63
CA LEU A 212 -6.50 -4.97 -8.85
C LEU A 212 -4.97 -5.21 -8.74
N SER A 213 -4.39 -6.04 -9.61
CA SER A 213 -2.96 -6.32 -9.55
C SER A 213 -2.15 -5.02 -9.66
N TRP A 214 -1.13 -4.88 -8.82
CA TRP A 214 -0.28 -3.67 -8.73
C TRP A 214 -1.03 -2.36 -8.37
N ALA A 215 -2.30 -2.43 -7.95
CA ALA A 215 -3.04 -1.23 -7.57
C ALA A 215 -2.55 -0.67 -6.22
N ASP A 216 -2.62 0.65 -6.06
CA ASP A 216 -2.38 1.33 -4.79
C ASP A 216 -3.71 1.60 -4.09
N LEU A 217 -4.01 0.84 -3.04
CA LEU A 217 -5.19 0.95 -2.18
C LEU A 217 -4.81 1.46 -0.77
N SER A 218 -3.64 2.07 -0.61
CA SER A 218 -3.21 2.57 0.69
C SER A 218 -4.22 3.56 1.29
N GLU A 219 -4.54 3.36 2.57
CA GLU A 219 -5.53 4.16 3.32
C GLU A 219 -6.96 4.14 2.74
N ALA A 220 -7.23 3.29 1.74
CA ALA A 220 -8.56 3.18 1.14
C ALA A 220 -9.58 2.57 2.11
N LYS A 221 -10.85 2.91 1.91
CA LYS A 221 -11.97 2.49 2.78
C LYS A 221 -12.81 1.43 2.08
N LEU A 222 -12.50 0.16 2.31
CA LEU A 222 -13.16 -1.02 1.72
C LEU A 222 -14.11 -1.73 2.69
N SER A 223 -14.70 -1.02 3.65
CA SER A 223 -15.63 -1.65 4.59
C SER A 223 -16.85 -2.24 3.84
N GLY A 224 -17.15 -3.52 4.06
CA GLY A 224 -18.27 -4.21 3.42
C GLY A 224 -18.14 -4.47 1.92
N THR A 225 -16.93 -4.39 1.34
CA THR A 225 -16.74 -4.67 -0.09
C THR A 225 -16.79 -6.16 -0.41
N ASN A 226 -17.36 -6.50 -1.56
CA ASN A 226 -17.26 -7.83 -2.13
C ASN A 226 -15.99 -7.92 -3.00
N LEU A 227 -14.99 -8.67 -2.56
CA LEU A 227 -13.72 -8.92 -3.26
C LEU A 227 -13.59 -10.41 -3.67
N ILE A 228 -14.71 -11.13 -3.77
CA ILE A 228 -14.69 -12.56 -4.08
C ILE A 228 -13.96 -12.79 -5.42
N GLY A 229 -12.91 -13.60 -5.38
CA GLY A 229 -12.10 -13.95 -6.55
C GLY A 229 -11.36 -12.77 -7.21
N ALA A 230 -11.27 -11.61 -6.55
CA ALA A 230 -10.52 -10.47 -7.07
C ALA A 230 -9.01 -10.75 -7.07
N ASP A 231 -8.28 -10.20 -8.05
CA ASP A 231 -6.83 -10.28 -8.11
C ASP A 231 -6.18 -9.04 -7.49
N LEU A 232 -5.65 -9.17 -6.28
CA LEU A 232 -4.92 -8.15 -5.53
C LEU A 232 -3.41 -8.41 -5.51
N SER A 233 -2.89 -9.24 -6.43
CA SER A 233 -1.47 -9.58 -6.42
C SER A 233 -0.59 -8.33 -6.58
N TYR A 234 0.46 -8.24 -5.76
CA TYR A 234 1.36 -7.07 -5.71
C TYR A 234 0.68 -5.73 -5.37
N ALA A 235 -0.57 -5.73 -4.89
CA ALA A 235 -1.25 -4.50 -4.50
C ALA A 235 -0.71 -3.92 -3.19
N ASN A 236 -0.74 -2.59 -3.06
CA ASN A 236 -0.47 -1.89 -1.82
C ASN A 236 -1.78 -1.68 -1.05
N LEU A 237 -1.93 -2.34 0.09
CA LEU A 237 -3.08 -2.31 1.01
C LEU A 237 -2.68 -1.75 2.39
N VAL A 238 -1.62 -0.95 2.46
CA VAL A 238 -1.13 -0.39 3.73
C VAL A 238 -2.19 0.50 4.38
N ASN A 239 -2.48 0.26 5.66
CA ASN A 239 -3.49 0.98 6.44
C ASN A 239 -4.90 0.97 5.84
N THR A 240 -5.21 0.02 4.96
CA THR A 240 -6.53 -0.10 4.32
C THR A 240 -7.57 -0.64 5.32
N SER A 241 -8.80 -0.14 5.25
CA SER A 241 -9.92 -0.69 6.04
C SER A 241 -10.68 -1.73 5.24
N LEU A 242 -10.54 -3.01 5.60
CA LEU A 242 -11.22 -4.17 5.02
C LEU A 242 -12.30 -4.73 5.96
N VAL A 243 -12.83 -3.88 6.86
CA VAL A 243 -13.82 -4.28 7.87
C VAL A 243 -15.05 -4.88 7.21
N HIS A 244 -15.42 -6.11 7.54
CA HIS A 244 -16.52 -6.86 6.90
C HIS A 244 -16.38 -7.06 5.38
N ALA A 245 -15.17 -6.94 4.81
CA ALA A 245 -14.95 -7.26 3.41
C ALA A 245 -14.94 -8.78 3.18
N ASP A 246 -15.44 -9.21 2.03
CA ASP A 246 -15.41 -10.61 1.60
C ASP A 246 -14.26 -10.83 0.60
N LEU A 247 -13.15 -11.40 1.07
CA LEU A 247 -11.96 -11.75 0.28
C LEU A 247 -11.94 -13.25 -0.09
N THR A 248 -13.09 -13.93 -0.10
CA THR A 248 -13.17 -15.34 -0.43
C THR A 248 -12.53 -15.61 -1.80
N GLN A 249 -11.58 -16.54 -1.85
CA GLN A 249 -10.81 -16.88 -3.07
C GLN A 249 -10.04 -15.72 -3.73
N ALA A 250 -9.87 -14.58 -3.05
CA ALA A 250 -9.09 -13.46 -3.57
C ALA A 250 -7.60 -13.83 -3.67
N ASN A 251 -6.92 -13.30 -4.69
CA ASN A 251 -5.50 -13.49 -4.88
C ASN A 251 -4.71 -12.33 -4.24
N LEU A 252 -4.09 -12.52 -3.08
CA LEU A 252 -3.27 -11.50 -2.43
C LEU A 252 -1.76 -11.76 -2.55
N ILE A 253 -1.32 -12.61 -3.48
CA ILE A 253 0.09 -12.98 -3.60
C ILE A 253 0.99 -11.73 -3.67
N LYS A 254 1.91 -11.61 -2.70
CA LYS A 254 2.85 -10.49 -2.52
C LYS A 254 2.20 -9.11 -2.36
N ALA A 255 0.94 -9.04 -1.93
CA ALA A 255 0.34 -7.79 -1.51
C ALA A 255 0.96 -7.29 -0.20
N ASP A 256 1.05 -5.97 -0.02
CA ASP A 256 1.45 -5.35 1.25
C ASP A 256 0.25 -4.76 1.96
N TRP A 257 -0.30 -5.46 2.95
CA TRP A 257 -1.43 -4.98 3.77
C TRP A 257 -1.03 -4.58 5.19
N SER A 258 0.20 -4.11 5.38
CA SER A 258 0.69 -3.71 6.70
C SER A 258 -0.22 -2.67 7.34
N GLY A 259 -0.68 -2.93 8.57
CA GLY A 259 -1.61 -2.02 9.27
C GLY A 259 -3.08 -2.14 8.84
N ALA A 260 -3.43 -3.04 7.92
CA ALA A 260 -4.80 -3.20 7.47
C ALA A 260 -5.74 -3.70 8.58
N ASP A 261 -6.98 -3.23 8.50
CA ASP A 261 -8.05 -3.61 9.42
C ASP A 261 -8.98 -4.63 8.74
N LEU A 262 -8.81 -5.90 9.10
CA LEU A 262 -9.57 -7.05 8.58
C LEU A 262 -10.70 -7.48 9.55
N SER A 263 -11.11 -6.60 10.47
CA SER A 263 -12.12 -6.96 11.48
C SER A 263 -13.42 -7.41 10.82
N GLY A 264 -13.89 -8.61 11.14
CA GLY A 264 -15.09 -9.20 10.54
C GLY A 264 -14.97 -9.59 9.07
N ALA A 265 -13.78 -9.56 8.47
CA ALA A 265 -13.56 -9.96 7.08
C ALA A 265 -13.62 -11.49 6.90
N ILE A 266 -13.85 -11.93 5.67
CA ILE A 266 -13.85 -13.35 5.28
C ILE A 266 -12.67 -13.59 4.34
N LEU A 267 -11.79 -14.56 4.65
CA LEU A 267 -10.60 -14.89 3.82
C LEU A 267 -10.57 -16.34 3.35
N THR A 268 -11.68 -17.08 3.44
CA THR A 268 -11.69 -18.49 3.07
C THR A 268 -11.27 -18.67 1.61
N GLY A 269 -10.22 -19.45 1.40
CA GLY A 269 -9.63 -19.73 0.09
C GLY A 269 -8.76 -18.63 -0.50
N ALA A 270 -8.46 -17.56 0.25
CA ALA A 270 -7.57 -16.51 -0.22
C ALA A 270 -6.14 -17.03 -0.43
N LYS A 271 -5.43 -16.47 -1.42
CA LYS A 271 -4.04 -16.81 -1.74
C LYS A 271 -3.10 -15.81 -1.05
N LEU A 272 -2.28 -16.27 -0.10
CA LEU A 272 -1.53 -15.40 0.83
C LEU A 272 0.00 -15.57 0.76
N TYR A 273 0.53 -16.06 -0.36
CA TYR A 273 1.99 -16.22 -0.49
C TYR A 273 2.72 -14.87 -0.52
N GLY A 274 3.75 -14.73 0.31
CA GLY A 274 4.60 -13.53 0.35
C GLY A 274 3.92 -12.30 0.95
N VAL A 275 2.87 -12.48 1.75
CA VAL A 275 2.12 -11.41 2.41
C VAL A 275 2.54 -11.32 3.89
N SER A 276 2.72 -10.10 4.40
CA SER A 276 3.00 -9.85 5.84
C SER A 276 1.88 -10.39 6.73
N ARG A 277 2.14 -10.65 8.00
CA ARG A 277 1.10 -11.09 8.98
C ARG A 277 1.07 -10.24 10.22
N PHE A 278 1.99 -9.30 10.30
CA PHE A 278 2.20 -8.48 11.48
C PHE A 278 1.41 -7.18 11.36
N GLY A 279 0.91 -6.71 12.49
CA GLY A 279 0.22 -5.42 12.56
C GLY A 279 -1.15 -5.40 11.89
N LEU A 280 -1.78 -6.56 11.70
CA LEU A 280 -3.15 -6.69 11.23
C LEU A 280 -4.13 -6.61 12.40
N LYS A 281 -5.30 -6.01 12.17
CA LYS A 281 -6.44 -6.15 13.08
C LYS A 281 -7.37 -7.21 12.53
N THR A 282 -7.67 -8.24 13.32
CA THR A 282 -8.34 -9.45 12.83
C THR A 282 -9.51 -9.86 13.72
N GLU A 283 -10.07 -8.91 14.49
CA GLU A 283 -11.18 -9.15 15.41
C GLU A 283 -12.43 -9.63 14.64
N GLY A 284 -12.96 -10.81 15.01
CA GLY A 284 -14.14 -11.38 14.35
C GLY A 284 -13.92 -11.82 12.89
N MET A 285 -12.68 -11.81 12.40
CA MET A 285 -12.34 -12.33 11.07
C MET A 285 -12.61 -13.84 10.99
N THR A 286 -13.00 -14.32 9.81
CA THR A 286 -13.29 -15.74 9.56
C THR A 286 -12.45 -16.26 8.39
N CYS A 287 -11.91 -17.46 8.56
CA CYS A 287 -11.14 -18.14 7.52
C CYS A 287 -11.07 -19.64 7.83
N GLU A 288 -11.56 -20.47 6.91
CA GLU A 288 -11.49 -21.93 7.07
C GLU A 288 -10.19 -22.52 6.53
N TRP A 289 -9.69 -21.94 5.43
CA TRP A 289 -8.46 -22.37 4.78
C TRP A 289 -7.88 -21.25 3.91
N VAL A 290 -6.59 -21.35 3.61
CA VAL A 290 -5.86 -20.45 2.70
C VAL A 290 -4.97 -21.25 1.77
N ASP A 291 -4.63 -20.66 0.62
CA ASP A 291 -3.60 -21.16 -0.27
C ASP A 291 -2.30 -20.37 -0.07
N LEU A 292 -1.22 -21.08 0.24
CA LEU A 292 0.11 -20.52 0.50
C LEU A 292 1.09 -20.87 -0.61
N SER A 293 0.62 -21.48 -1.69
CA SER A 293 1.47 -21.83 -2.82
C SER A 293 2.03 -20.57 -3.50
N PRO A 294 3.30 -20.60 -3.96
CA PRO A 294 3.93 -19.45 -4.63
C PRO A 294 3.16 -18.91 -5.84
N ASN A 295 2.42 -19.78 -6.52
CA ASN A 295 1.69 -19.45 -7.75
C ASN A 295 0.16 -19.46 -7.55
N GLY A 296 -0.34 -19.75 -6.33
CA GLY A 296 -1.77 -19.88 -6.09
C GLY A 296 -2.40 -21.07 -6.81
N ASP A 297 -1.66 -22.18 -6.92
CA ASP A 297 -2.03 -23.41 -7.62
C ASP A 297 -2.57 -24.50 -6.68
N HIS A 298 -2.87 -24.15 -5.42
CA HIS A 298 -3.33 -25.06 -4.37
C HIS A 298 -2.34 -26.18 -4.00
N SER A 299 -1.06 -26.08 -4.38
CA SER A 299 -0.04 -27.04 -3.94
C SER A 299 0.22 -27.01 -2.42
N HIS A 300 -0.09 -25.88 -1.76
CA HIS A 300 0.13 -25.66 -0.33
C HIS A 300 -1.13 -25.06 0.31
N VAL A 301 -2.18 -25.87 0.42
CA VAL A 301 -3.42 -25.48 1.10
C VAL A 301 -3.30 -25.77 2.60
N TYR A 302 -3.63 -24.78 3.41
CA TYR A 302 -3.63 -24.90 4.87
C TYR A 302 -5.04 -24.70 5.42
N HIS A 303 -5.52 -25.67 6.19
CA HIS A 303 -6.81 -25.64 6.88
C HIS A 303 -6.61 -25.27 8.34
N PHE A 304 -7.51 -24.46 8.90
CA PHE A 304 -7.40 -23.96 10.26
C PHE A 304 -8.30 -24.69 11.25
N THR A 305 -7.76 -25.01 12.42
CA THR A 305 -8.53 -25.07 13.67
C THR A 305 -8.74 -23.65 14.24
N PRO A 306 -9.73 -23.41 15.12
CA PRO A 306 -9.95 -22.10 15.73
C PRO A 306 -8.73 -21.54 16.48
N GLU A 307 -7.93 -22.40 17.09
CA GLU A 307 -6.70 -22.03 17.80
C GLU A 307 -5.58 -21.64 16.82
N GLU A 308 -5.36 -22.42 15.76
CA GLU A 308 -4.36 -22.14 14.72
C GLU A 308 -4.69 -20.85 13.97
N PHE A 309 -5.97 -20.58 13.70
CA PHE A 309 -6.42 -19.35 13.06
C PHE A 309 -5.96 -18.11 13.83
N LYS A 310 -6.15 -18.11 15.17
CA LYS A 310 -5.74 -16.99 16.02
C LYS A 310 -4.23 -16.80 16.03
N GLN A 311 -3.46 -17.89 16.04
CA GLN A 311 -2.00 -17.83 15.99
C GLN A 311 -1.50 -17.33 14.63
N PHE A 312 -2.16 -17.74 13.54
CA PHE A 312 -1.76 -17.41 12.17
C PHE A 312 -1.88 -15.93 11.84
N PHE A 313 -2.99 -15.31 12.27
CA PHE A 313 -3.36 -13.95 11.89
C PHE A 313 -3.13 -12.90 12.98
N ASN A 314 -2.62 -13.31 14.14
CA ASN A 314 -2.23 -12.40 15.21
C ASN A 314 -0.84 -12.73 15.80
N PRO A 315 0.21 -12.98 14.98
CA PRO A 315 1.54 -13.20 15.51
C PRO A 315 2.13 -11.89 16.04
N THR A 316 2.86 -11.98 17.14
CA THR A 316 3.69 -10.85 17.61
C THR A 316 4.87 -10.70 16.63
N PRO A 317 5.25 -9.49 16.18
CA PRO A 317 6.45 -9.36 15.36
C PRO A 317 7.66 -9.82 16.18
N PRO A 318 8.53 -10.70 15.66
CA PRO A 318 9.75 -11.07 16.36
C PRO A 318 10.59 -9.82 16.62
N THR A 319 11.06 -9.65 17.85
CA THR A 319 11.80 -8.44 18.25
C THR A 319 13.08 -8.75 19.00
N ILE A 320 14.07 -7.87 18.81
CA ILE A 320 15.27 -7.80 19.63
C ILE A 320 15.22 -6.50 20.40
N GLN A 321 15.38 -6.56 21.72
CA GLN A 321 15.46 -5.39 22.57
C GLN A 321 16.85 -5.33 23.23
N ILE A 322 17.54 -4.22 23.00
CA ILE A 322 18.77 -3.86 23.70
C ILE A 322 18.43 -2.71 24.65
N LEU A 323 18.44 -2.99 25.95
CA LEU A 323 18.34 -1.97 26.98
C LEU A 323 19.74 -1.52 27.38
N VAL A 324 19.96 -0.21 27.33
CA VAL A 324 21.21 0.43 27.72
C VAL A 324 20.96 1.22 29.00
N ASP A 325 21.76 0.98 30.05
CA ASP A 325 21.59 1.63 31.36
C ASP A 325 22.15 3.07 31.39
N ALA A 326 21.89 3.82 30.31
CA ALA A 326 22.18 5.24 30.17
C ALA A 326 21.13 5.92 29.29
N ARG A 327 20.99 7.23 29.47
CA ARG A 327 20.23 8.07 28.56
C ARG A 327 21.06 8.35 27.30
N LEU A 328 20.44 8.25 26.13
CA LEU A 328 21.08 8.58 24.86
C LEU A 328 21.23 10.10 24.72
N ASP A 329 22.47 10.57 24.63
CA ASP A 329 22.81 11.95 24.31
C ASP A 329 22.96 12.16 22.79
N HIS A 330 23.15 13.40 22.36
CA HIS A 330 23.21 13.77 20.95
C HIS A 330 24.44 13.19 20.23
N LEU A 331 25.60 13.09 20.89
CA LEU A 331 26.82 12.52 20.29
C LEU A 331 26.68 11.00 20.15
N ALA A 332 26.18 10.33 21.18
CA ALA A 332 25.88 8.91 21.15
C ALA A 332 24.80 8.57 20.12
N ASN A 333 23.79 9.42 19.96
CA ASN A 333 22.76 9.25 18.92
C ASN A 333 23.35 9.32 17.50
N PHE A 334 24.25 10.26 17.24
CA PHE A 334 24.95 10.34 15.96
C PHE A 334 25.83 9.10 15.73
N ALA A 335 26.58 8.69 16.76
CA ALA A 335 27.48 7.55 16.67
C ALA A 335 26.74 6.23 16.45
N ILE A 336 25.61 6.01 17.12
CA ILE A 336 24.84 4.77 16.96
C ILE A 336 24.15 4.69 15.59
N ALA A 337 23.66 5.82 15.06
CA ALA A 337 23.11 5.89 13.72
C ALA A 337 24.17 5.56 12.66
N SER A 338 25.37 6.12 12.81
CA SER A 338 26.52 5.81 11.94
C SER A 338 26.90 4.33 12.01
N ALA A 339 26.98 3.76 13.21
CA ALA A 339 27.31 2.35 13.40
C ALA A 339 26.29 1.41 12.74
N TYR A 340 24.99 1.64 12.94
CA TYR A 340 23.96 0.81 12.31
C TYR A 340 23.86 1.01 10.80
N HIS A 341 24.17 2.21 10.30
CA HIS A 341 24.27 2.43 8.86
C HIS A 341 25.41 1.60 8.24
N GLN A 342 26.60 1.56 8.87
CA GLN A 342 27.72 0.74 8.41
C GLN A 342 27.40 -0.76 8.47
N ILE A 343 26.74 -1.21 9.53
CA ILE A 343 26.30 -2.61 9.67
C ILE A 343 25.33 -2.97 8.54
N ALA A 344 24.32 -2.13 8.27
CA ALA A 344 23.32 -2.37 7.23
C ALA A 344 23.92 -2.40 5.81
N GLN A 345 24.95 -1.60 5.52
CA GLN A 345 25.65 -1.64 4.22
C GLN A 345 26.36 -2.98 3.96
N GLN A 346 26.80 -3.66 5.02
CA GLN A 346 27.62 -4.87 4.93
C GLN A 346 26.81 -6.14 5.23
N TYR A 347 25.66 -5.99 5.91
CA TYR A 347 24.72 -7.06 6.27
C TYR A 347 23.30 -6.71 5.82
N SER A 348 22.96 -7.09 4.58
CA SER A 348 21.69 -6.79 3.91
C SER A 348 20.45 -7.49 4.49
N SER A 349 20.55 -8.12 5.66
CA SER A 349 19.38 -8.63 6.38
C SER A 349 18.92 -7.67 7.49
N MET A 350 19.74 -6.67 7.87
CA MET A 350 19.33 -5.58 8.77
C MET A 350 18.86 -4.38 7.92
N ASN A 351 17.69 -4.51 7.30
CA ASN A 351 17.19 -3.52 6.33
C ASN A 351 16.31 -2.43 6.95
N GLN A 352 15.92 -2.57 8.22
CA GLN A 352 15.11 -1.60 8.93
C GLN A 352 15.89 -0.99 10.11
N PRO A 353 15.84 0.34 10.29
CA PRO A 353 16.45 0.98 11.45
C PRO A 353 15.69 0.59 12.73
N PRO A 354 16.39 0.48 13.88
CA PRO A 354 15.72 0.20 15.14
C PRO A 354 14.88 1.39 15.62
N SER A 355 13.81 1.09 16.35
CA SER A 355 13.08 2.08 17.14
C SER A 355 13.86 2.38 18.43
N ILE A 356 14.15 3.65 18.69
CA ILE A 356 14.86 4.09 19.90
C ILE A 356 13.90 4.86 20.82
N LYS A 357 13.76 4.42 22.07
CA LYS A 357 13.02 5.13 23.13
C LYS A 357 13.98 5.55 24.23
N VAL A 358 14.10 6.86 24.44
CA VAL A 358 14.99 7.46 25.45
C VAL A 358 14.18 7.78 26.71
N GLY A 359 14.36 6.99 27.76
CA GLY A 359 13.77 7.24 29.07
C GLY A 359 14.63 8.13 29.96
N PHE A 360 14.18 8.36 31.20
CA PHE A 360 14.87 9.23 32.16
C PHE A 360 16.27 8.70 32.55
N ARG A 361 16.45 7.37 32.59
CA ARG A 361 17.71 6.71 32.97
C ARG A 361 18.24 5.69 31.98
N ARG A 362 17.42 5.29 31.01
CA ARG A 362 17.69 4.14 30.14
C ARG A 362 17.27 4.43 28.73
N THR A 363 17.91 3.76 27.80
CA THR A 363 17.57 3.81 26.38
C THR A 363 17.20 2.40 25.94
N SER A 364 16.03 2.26 25.29
CA SER A 364 15.60 1.02 24.67
C SER A 364 15.79 1.13 23.17
N ILE A 365 16.53 0.20 22.59
CA ILE A 365 16.74 0.07 21.16
C ILE A 365 16.05 -1.23 20.73
N THR A 366 15.06 -1.14 19.86
CA THR A 366 14.20 -2.26 19.48
C THR A 366 14.26 -2.49 17.97
N PHE A 367 14.71 -3.68 17.57
CA PHE A 367 14.65 -4.16 16.20
C PHE A 367 13.40 -5.01 16.02
N ARG A 368 12.65 -4.77 14.95
CA ARG A 368 11.52 -5.61 14.52
C ARG A 368 11.97 -6.41 13.31
N LEU A 369 11.64 -7.69 13.28
CA LEU A 369 12.09 -8.63 12.27
C LEU A 369 10.91 -9.23 11.52
N ASP A 370 11.18 -9.75 10.32
CA ASP A 370 10.16 -10.36 9.47
C ASP A 370 9.97 -11.85 9.77
N SER A 371 10.93 -12.48 10.47
CA SER A 371 10.91 -13.91 10.79
C SER A 371 11.67 -14.22 12.07
N ASP A 372 11.29 -15.30 12.75
CA ASP A 372 11.96 -15.73 13.99
C ASP A 372 13.40 -16.21 13.72
N GLU A 373 13.69 -16.75 12.53
CA GLU A 373 15.00 -17.25 12.15
C GLU A 373 16.09 -16.16 12.18
N GLN A 374 15.69 -14.91 12.00
CA GLN A 374 16.57 -13.74 12.02
C GLN A 374 16.96 -13.28 13.44
N LEU A 375 16.27 -13.75 14.49
CA LEU A 375 16.45 -13.26 15.87
C LEU A 375 17.90 -13.36 16.36
N LEU A 376 18.53 -14.53 16.24
CA LEU A 376 19.91 -14.73 16.70
C LEU A 376 20.94 -14.04 15.79
N PRO A 377 20.89 -14.20 14.45
CA PRO A 377 21.76 -13.47 13.52
C PRO A 377 21.77 -11.95 13.74
N ILE A 378 20.61 -11.32 13.83
CA ILE A 378 20.52 -9.86 13.95
C ILE A 378 20.90 -9.40 15.36
N ALA A 379 20.58 -10.16 16.42
CA ALA A 379 21.03 -9.82 17.77
C ALA A 379 22.56 -9.85 17.90
N TYR A 380 23.22 -10.78 17.20
CA TYR A 380 24.67 -10.91 17.18
C TYR A 380 25.37 -9.71 16.56
N THR A 381 24.78 -9.10 15.52
CA THR A 381 25.32 -7.90 14.85
C THR A 381 24.88 -6.60 15.53
N ALA A 382 23.64 -6.52 16.00
CA ALA A 382 23.06 -5.31 16.60
C ALA A 382 23.78 -4.85 17.88
N ILE A 383 24.44 -5.77 18.58
CA ILE A 383 25.17 -5.46 19.82
C ILE A 383 26.59 -4.94 19.57
N LEU A 384 27.13 -5.03 18.34
CA LEU A 384 28.52 -4.65 18.00
C LEU A 384 28.96 -3.27 18.50
N PRO A 385 28.12 -2.21 18.52
CA PRO A 385 28.54 -0.89 19.00
C PRO A 385 28.85 -0.82 20.51
N PHE A 386 28.45 -1.81 21.30
CA PHE A 386 28.50 -1.76 22.77
C PHE A 386 29.68 -2.55 23.34
N LYS A 387 30.20 -2.11 24.49
CA LYS A 387 31.30 -2.80 25.20
C LYS A 387 30.98 -4.27 25.53
N ASP A 388 29.71 -4.54 25.85
CA ASP A 388 29.21 -5.87 26.19
C ASP A 388 29.00 -6.80 24.98
N ALA A 389 29.35 -6.35 23.77
CA ALA A 389 29.21 -7.13 22.54
C ALA A 389 29.91 -8.48 22.63
N PHE A 390 31.09 -8.57 23.24
CA PHE A 390 31.80 -9.84 23.38
C PHE A 390 31.00 -10.86 24.20
N SER A 391 30.50 -10.45 25.37
CA SER A 391 29.74 -11.33 26.27
C SER A 391 28.42 -11.78 25.64
N THR A 392 27.68 -10.86 25.03
CA THR A 392 26.40 -11.19 24.36
C THR A 392 26.62 -12.15 23.19
N ARG A 393 27.61 -11.86 22.33
CA ARG A 393 27.93 -12.72 21.17
C ARG A 393 28.38 -14.12 21.60
N ARG A 394 29.17 -14.22 22.66
CA ARG A 394 29.54 -15.51 23.25
C ARG A 394 28.31 -16.30 23.71
N ASN A 395 27.38 -15.67 24.42
CA ASN A 395 26.16 -16.34 24.86
C ASN A 395 25.30 -16.81 23.67
N ILE A 396 25.20 -16.01 22.60
CA ILE A 396 24.48 -16.41 21.37
C ILE A 396 25.17 -17.64 20.73
N ASN A 397 26.49 -17.66 20.64
CA ASN A 397 27.22 -18.82 20.10
C ASN A 397 26.99 -20.08 20.95
N GLU A 398 27.09 -19.96 22.27
CA GLU A 398 26.83 -21.09 23.18
C GLU A 398 25.37 -21.57 23.05
N LEU A 399 24.40 -20.66 22.87
CA LEU A 399 22.99 -21.01 22.62
C LEU A 399 22.82 -21.73 21.28
N VAL A 400 23.48 -21.30 20.21
CA VAL A 400 23.42 -21.98 18.90
C VAL A 400 24.01 -23.38 18.97
N GLU A 401 25.07 -23.58 19.76
CA GLU A 401 25.60 -24.93 20.02
C GLU A 401 24.63 -25.79 20.83
N MET A 402 23.94 -25.21 21.83
CA MET A 402 22.85 -25.91 22.52
C MET A 402 21.69 -26.26 21.60
N LEU A 403 21.36 -25.41 20.63
CA LEU A 403 20.34 -25.70 19.62
C LEU A 403 20.72 -26.90 18.75
N ARG A 404 22.01 -27.16 18.56
CA ARG A 404 22.53 -28.30 17.78
C ARG A 404 22.74 -29.56 18.61
N SER A 405 22.45 -29.54 19.92
CA SER A 405 22.74 -30.67 20.79
C SER A 405 21.69 -31.79 20.64
N PRO A 406 22.10 -33.08 20.72
CA PRO A 406 21.17 -34.20 20.66
C PRO A 406 20.14 -34.21 21.80
N GLU A 407 20.46 -33.58 22.93
CA GLU A 407 19.57 -33.47 24.10
C GLU A 407 18.33 -32.62 23.79
N LEU A 408 18.44 -31.65 22.87
CA LEU A 408 17.32 -30.83 22.45
C LEU A 408 16.44 -31.57 21.43
N ASP A 409 17.01 -32.45 20.61
CA ASP A 409 16.27 -33.23 19.62
C ASP A 409 15.19 -34.12 20.24
N GLU A 410 15.40 -34.61 21.46
CA GLU A 410 14.40 -35.42 22.21
C GLU A 410 13.14 -34.62 22.58
N HIS A 411 13.26 -33.29 22.67
CA HIS A 411 12.17 -32.39 23.04
C HIS A 411 11.48 -31.74 21.84
N LEU A 412 11.98 -31.98 20.62
CA LEU A 412 11.60 -31.25 19.43
C LEU A 412 11.05 -32.16 18.33
N THR A 413 10.09 -31.63 17.58
CA THR A 413 9.55 -32.27 16.38
C THR A 413 10.55 -32.15 15.21
N LEU A 414 10.44 -33.03 14.20
CA LEU A 414 11.23 -32.95 12.95
C LEU A 414 11.17 -31.55 12.29
N LYS A 415 10.06 -30.83 12.51
CA LYS A 415 9.81 -29.47 12.02
C LYS A 415 10.66 -28.44 12.76
N GLU A 416 10.72 -28.51 14.09
CA GLU A 416 11.58 -27.67 14.92
C GLU A 416 13.07 -27.93 14.64
N GLN A 417 13.45 -29.19 14.42
CA GLN A 417 14.83 -29.55 14.05
C GLN A 417 15.26 -28.92 12.71
N LYS A 418 14.39 -28.92 11.69
CA LYS A 418 14.66 -28.24 10.41
C LYS A 418 14.89 -26.73 10.59
N ARG A 419 14.19 -26.08 11.53
CA ARG A 419 14.33 -24.64 11.82
C ARG A 419 15.62 -24.32 12.53
N ILE A 420 15.98 -25.13 13.52
CA ILE A 420 17.28 -25.07 14.16
C ILE A 420 18.40 -25.15 13.13
N LYS A 421 18.24 -26.02 12.12
CA LYS A 421 19.17 -26.11 11.00
C LYS A 421 19.22 -24.82 10.18
N GLN A 422 18.09 -24.18 9.90
CA GLN A 422 18.05 -22.89 9.19
C GLN A 422 18.71 -21.76 10.01
N VAL A 423 18.31 -21.60 11.28
CA VAL A 423 18.92 -20.64 12.22
C VAL A 423 20.43 -20.86 12.31
N SER A 424 20.86 -22.12 12.37
CA SER A 424 22.28 -22.49 12.37
C SER A 424 23.00 -22.08 11.09
N LEU A 425 22.33 -22.17 9.95
CA LEU A 425 22.87 -21.83 8.63
C LEU A 425 22.98 -20.32 8.47
N ASP A 426 21.93 -19.58 8.85
CA ASP A 426 21.92 -18.12 8.88
C ASP A 426 22.99 -17.60 9.84
N MET A 427 23.12 -18.19 11.03
CA MET A 427 24.17 -17.84 11.98
C MET A 427 25.57 -18.08 11.41
N ALA A 428 25.81 -19.18 10.70
CA ALA A 428 27.09 -19.45 10.06
C ALA A 428 27.42 -18.41 8.96
N GLN A 429 26.40 -17.97 8.20
CA GLN A 429 26.56 -16.88 7.24
C GLN A 429 26.87 -15.55 7.94
N THR A 430 26.16 -15.22 9.01
CA THR A 430 26.41 -14.02 9.81
C THR A 430 27.83 -14.01 10.36
N LEU A 431 28.33 -15.11 10.93
CA LEU A 431 29.69 -15.20 11.44
C LEU A 431 30.75 -14.92 10.35
N ASN A 432 30.59 -15.51 9.16
CA ASN A 432 31.46 -15.28 8.01
C ASN A 432 31.44 -13.82 7.51
N GLN A 433 30.34 -13.11 7.75
CA GLN A 433 30.18 -11.70 7.35
C GLN A 433 30.66 -10.75 8.44
N VAL A 434 30.47 -11.05 9.72
CA VAL A 434 30.90 -10.21 10.85
C VAL A 434 32.41 -10.06 10.92
N ASP A 435 33.19 -11.07 10.55
CA ASP A 435 34.66 -10.95 10.44
C ASP A 435 35.09 -9.94 9.35
N LYS A 436 34.20 -9.66 8.39
CA LYS A 436 34.37 -8.66 7.34
C LYS A 436 33.72 -7.32 7.71
N ILE A 437 32.95 -7.26 8.81
CA ILE A 437 32.39 -6.01 9.31
C ILE A 437 33.52 -5.19 9.92
N GLN A 438 34.22 -4.49 9.04
CA GLN A 438 35.08 -3.41 9.45
C GLN A 438 34.17 -2.19 9.63
N LEU A 439 33.96 -1.79 10.89
CA LEU A 439 33.49 -0.44 11.22
C LEU A 439 34.58 0.57 10.80
N THR A 440 34.85 0.70 9.49
CA THR A 440 35.96 1.48 8.95
C THR A 440 35.59 2.95 8.92
N SER A 441 35.98 3.63 9.98
CA SER A 441 36.74 4.89 9.94
C SER A 441 36.96 5.33 11.38
N ASN A 442 37.88 4.67 12.09
CA ASN A 442 38.35 5.10 13.40
C ASN A 442 37.29 5.55 14.45
N PRO A 443 36.19 4.80 14.72
CA PRO A 443 35.30 5.12 15.83
C PRO A 443 35.37 4.11 16.96
N SER A 444 36.25 3.09 16.97
CA SER A 444 36.44 2.29 18.19
C SER A 444 36.90 3.20 19.33
N ALA A 445 37.90 4.06 19.08
CA ALA A 445 38.30 5.11 20.02
C ALA A 445 37.21 6.16 20.30
N ALA A 446 36.35 6.50 19.32
CA ALA A 446 35.28 7.49 19.50
C ALA A 446 34.06 6.95 20.26
N LEU A 447 33.61 5.73 19.96
CA LEU A 447 32.59 4.99 20.71
C LEU A 447 33.11 4.64 22.11
N ASP A 448 34.39 4.26 22.23
CA ASP A 448 35.04 4.03 23.53
C ASP A 448 35.18 5.31 24.35
N SER A 449 35.26 6.48 23.70
CA SER A 449 35.25 7.78 24.38
C SER A 449 33.86 8.21 24.87
N LEU A 450 32.80 7.64 24.31
CA LEU A 450 31.42 7.97 24.64
C LEU A 450 30.90 7.02 25.73
N SER A 451 30.53 7.60 26.88
CA SER A 451 30.08 6.84 28.05
C SER A 451 28.88 5.93 27.76
N PHE A 452 28.00 6.33 26.83
CA PHE A 452 26.81 5.57 26.44
C PHE A 452 27.10 4.14 25.95
N PHE A 453 28.21 3.91 25.23
CA PHE A 453 28.54 2.58 24.72
C PHE A 453 29.31 1.72 25.73
N GLN A 454 29.75 2.33 26.83
CA GLN A 454 30.55 1.69 27.88
C GLN A 454 29.72 1.24 29.08
N VAL A 455 28.45 1.64 29.16
CA VAL A 455 27.56 1.27 30.26
C VAL A 455 26.96 -0.14 30.07
N PRO A 456 26.54 -0.78 31.17
CA PRO A 456 25.86 -2.09 31.15
C PRO A 456 24.68 -2.16 30.17
N THR A 457 24.59 -3.30 29.47
CA THR A 457 23.45 -3.63 28.59
C THR A 457 22.66 -4.85 29.07
N GLN A 458 21.41 -4.96 28.61
CA GLN A 458 20.60 -6.17 28.66
C GLN A 458 20.03 -6.43 27.27
N VAL A 459 20.08 -7.70 26.83
CA VAL A 459 19.60 -8.13 25.52
C VAL A 459 18.57 -9.23 25.68
N SER A 460 17.40 -9.01 25.11
CA SER A 460 16.29 -9.97 25.09
C SER A 460 15.71 -10.13 23.70
N LEU A 461 15.24 -11.33 23.40
CA LEU A 461 14.58 -11.70 22.16
C LEU A 461 13.13 -12.03 22.46
N THR A 462 12.20 -11.63 21.61
CA THR A 462 10.81 -12.05 21.69
C THR A 462 10.45 -12.73 20.37
N ASN A 463 9.96 -13.97 20.44
CA ASN A 463 9.51 -14.70 19.26
C ASN A 463 8.07 -14.32 18.86
N SER A 464 7.60 -14.89 17.77
CA SER A 464 6.26 -14.64 17.23
C SER A 464 5.10 -15.09 18.13
N SER A 465 5.34 -16.00 19.07
CA SER A 465 4.40 -16.40 20.12
C SER A 465 4.47 -15.54 21.39
N ALA A 466 5.12 -14.38 21.33
CA ALA A 466 5.29 -13.44 22.44
C ALA A 466 6.08 -14.00 23.66
N GLN A 467 6.82 -15.09 23.47
CA GLN A 467 7.72 -15.59 24.51
C GLN A 467 9.03 -14.81 24.44
N THR A 468 9.57 -14.45 25.61
CA THR A 468 10.82 -13.69 25.71
C THR A 468 11.96 -14.55 26.23
N LEU A 469 13.10 -14.51 25.54
CA LEU A 469 14.35 -15.13 25.95
C LEU A 469 15.40 -14.06 26.26
N ASN A 470 15.90 -14.05 27.50
CA ASN A 470 16.99 -13.15 27.88
C ASN A 470 18.34 -13.79 27.50
N ILE A 471 19.06 -13.14 26.59
CA ILE A 471 20.34 -13.62 26.07
C ILE A 471 21.51 -13.15 26.93
N TYR A 472 21.41 -11.92 27.43
CA TYR A 472 22.45 -11.33 28.24
C TYR A 472 21.87 -10.30 29.20
N HIS A 473 22.35 -10.33 30.44
CA HIS A 473 22.07 -9.32 31.45
C HIS A 473 23.37 -8.97 32.15
N HIS A 474 23.87 -7.75 31.94
CA HIS A 474 25.12 -7.34 32.56
C HIS A 474 24.98 -7.33 34.10
N PRO A 475 25.94 -7.87 34.88
CA PRO A 475 25.80 -8.04 36.34
C PRO A 475 25.62 -6.74 37.14
N SER A 476 26.07 -5.62 36.57
CA SER A 476 25.93 -4.28 37.14
C SER A 476 24.72 -3.50 36.60
N PHE A 477 23.90 -4.09 35.73
CA PHE A 477 22.74 -3.44 35.15
C PHE A 477 21.73 -3.05 36.24
N GLY A 478 21.29 -1.79 36.26
CA GLY A 478 20.33 -1.25 37.23
C GLY A 478 20.86 -1.05 38.65
N LYS A 479 22.10 -1.43 38.96
CA LYS A 479 22.75 -1.09 40.22
C LYS A 479 23.13 0.39 40.13
N ARG A 480 22.65 1.23 41.06
CA ARG A 480 23.02 2.66 41.07
C ARG A 480 24.55 2.76 41.00
N LEU A 481 25.08 3.43 39.98
CA LEU A 481 26.44 3.95 39.98
C LEU A 481 26.55 5.05 41.06
N ILE A 482 26.47 4.67 42.33
CA ILE A 482 26.85 5.54 43.44
C ILE A 482 28.37 5.59 43.39
N ASN A 483 28.90 6.74 42.92
CA ASN A 483 30.29 7.17 43.04
C ASN A 483 31.35 6.07 42.93
N LEU A 484 31.82 5.78 41.72
CA LEU A 484 33.20 5.29 41.60
C LEU A 484 34.13 6.48 41.88
N PRO A 485 34.97 6.43 42.94
CA PRO A 485 36.02 7.43 43.12
C PRO A 485 37.00 7.36 41.95
N THR A 486 37.61 8.51 41.67
CA THR A 486 38.67 8.81 40.70
C THR A 486 39.98 8.03 40.91
N ALA A 487 39.92 6.73 41.21
CA ALA A 487 41.05 5.85 41.49
C ALA A 487 41.13 4.60 40.58
N LEU A 488 40.65 4.69 39.34
CA LEU A 488 40.92 3.68 38.28
C LEU A 488 41.75 4.25 37.12
N LYS A 489 42.45 5.36 37.35
CA LYS A 489 43.68 5.67 36.62
C LYS A 489 44.83 5.15 37.49
N SER A 490 45.56 4.14 37.01
CA SER A 490 46.66 3.42 37.68
C SER A 490 46.27 2.28 38.63
N SER A 491 46.01 1.11 38.08
CA SER A 491 46.68 -0.14 38.49
C SER A 491 46.26 -1.25 37.54
N GLY A 492 47.23 -2.05 37.10
CA GLY A 492 47.00 -3.24 36.29
C GLY A 492 46.38 -4.37 37.10
N ALA A 493 45.13 -4.20 37.53
CA ALA A 493 44.35 -5.21 38.23
C ALA A 493 43.05 -5.46 37.45
N ASN A 494 42.93 -6.69 36.94
CA ASN A 494 41.74 -7.24 36.27
C ASN A 494 40.44 -6.81 36.96
N PRO A 495 39.58 -5.98 36.35
CA PRO A 495 38.28 -5.72 36.91
C PRO A 495 37.39 -6.92 36.57
N LEU A 496 36.99 -7.63 37.62
CA LEU A 496 35.80 -8.50 37.67
C LEU A 496 35.91 -9.76 36.80
N LYS A 497 36.16 -10.91 37.45
CA LYS A 497 35.76 -12.22 36.93
C LYS A 497 34.33 -12.10 36.42
N ALA A 498 34.16 -12.16 35.10
CA ALA A 498 32.85 -12.20 34.46
C ALA A 498 32.02 -13.27 35.18
N SER A 499 30.99 -12.86 35.92
CA SER A 499 30.02 -13.83 36.42
C SER A 499 29.46 -14.49 35.16
N ARG A 500 29.74 -15.78 34.96
CA ARG A 500 29.16 -16.56 33.88
C ARG A 500 27.66 -16.29 33.90
N PHE A 501 27.13 -15.67 32.85
CA PHE A 501 25.71 -15.70 32.63
C PHE A 501 25.36 -17.17 32.49
N THR A 502 24.54 -17.70 33.40
CA THR A 502 24.02 -19.05 33.26
C THR A 502 23.00 -19.00 32.14
N LEU A 503 23.33 -19.62 31.01
CA LEU A 503 22.39 -19.79 29.92
C LEU A 503 21.08 -20.40 30.44
N PRO A 504 19.93 -20.04 29.83
CA PRO A 504 18.66 -20.66 30.18
C PRO A 504 18.76 -22.19 30.05
N PRO A 505 18.05 -22.95 30.90
CA PRO A 505 17.93 -24.39 30.73
C PRO A 505 17.46 -24.78 29.32
N VAL A 506 17.89 -25.95 28.86
CA VAL A 506 17.53 -26.56 27.57
C VAL A 506 16.02 -26.54 27.34
N SER A 507 15.21 -26.78 28.38
CA SER A 507 13.75 -26.74 28.31
C SER A 507 13.19 -25.36 27.94
N ILE A 508 13.75 -24.27 28.49
CA ILE A 508 13.30 -22.90 28.17
C ILE A 508 13.66 -22.54 26.72
N ILE A 509 14.82 -23.01 26.25
CA ILE A 509 15.25 -22.81 24.87
C ILE A 509 14.35 -23.60 23.92
N ALA A 510 14.02 -24.86 24.26
CA ALA A 510 13.10 -25.68 23.49
C ALA A 510 11.71 -25.01 23.40
N ASP A 511 11.18 -24.53 24.52
CA ASP A 511 9.88 -23.84 24.56
C ASP A 511 9.89 -22.55 23.73
N PHE A 512 10.99 -21.79 23.77
CA PHE A 512 11.17 -20.60 22.94
C PHE A 512 11.21 -20.92 21.44
N VAL A 513 11.88 -22.01 21.03
CA VAL A 513 11.91 -22.44 19.62
C VAL A 513 10.56 -23.00 19.17
N LYS A 514 9.82 -23.68 20.06
CA LYS A 514 8.45 -24.14 19.81
C LYS A 514 7.50 -22.98 19.51
N GLY A 515 7.72 -21.83 20.15
CA GLY A 515 6.96 -20.62 19.88
C GLY A 515 7.27 -19.94 18.53
N PHE A 516 8.14 -20.50 17.69
CA PHE A 516 8.35 -19.97 16.34
C PHE A 516 7.13 -20.30 15.47
N TYR A 517 6.49 -19.27 14.96
CA TYR A 517 5.30 -19.39 14.12
C TYR A 517 5.64 -19.96 12.73
N TYR A 518 4.77 -20.80 12.13
CA TYR A 518 5.06 -21.51 10.88
C TYR A 518 3.99 -21.42 9.80
N LEU A 519 4.45 -21.65 8.58
CA LEU A 519 3.67 -22.17 7.46
C LEU A 519 4.37 -23.38 6.90
N ASP A 520 3.66 -24.50 6.78
CA ASP A 520 4.18 -25.68 6.11
C ASP A 520 4.57 -25.30 4.67
N LYS A 521 5.89 -25.35 4.41
CA LYS A 521 6.49 -25.13 3.08
C LYS A 521 6.31 -26.35 2.20
#